data_AF-A0A355YYG6-F1
#
_entry.id   AF-A0A355YYG6-F1
#
_cell.length_a   1.000
_cell.length_b   1.000
_cell.length_c   1.000
_cell.angle_alpha   90.00
_cell.angle_beta   90.00
_cell.angle_gamma   90.00
#
_symmetry.space_group_name_H-M   'P 1'
#
loop_
_entity.id
_entity.type
_entity.pdbx_description
1 polymer ?
#
loop_
_entity_poly.entity_id
_entity_poly.type
_entity_poly.pdbx_seq_one_letter_code
_entity_poly.pdbx_strand_id
1 'polypeptide(L)'
;MNDALKSLVNLLELETLEETLFRGQSQDLGFPQLYGGQVLGQALAAAARTVPDERRPHSQHGYFLRPGDPHRPVVYQVDTIRDGGSFTT
;
A
#
# COMPACT_ATOMS: atom_id res chain seq x y z
N MET A 1 5.43 -5.19 -21.93
CA MET A 1 4.64 -4.53 -20.87
C MET A 1 4.38 -3.09 -21.29
N ASN A 2 3.11 -2.65 -21.34
CA ASN A 2 2.77 -1.26 -21.71
C ASN A 2 3.15 -0.29 -20.58
N ASP A 3 3.40 0.97 -20.91
CA ASP A 3 3.90 2.01 -20.01
C ASP A 3 2.94 2.29 -18.85
N ALA A 4 1.63 2.26 -19.09
CA ALA A 4 0.64 2.39 -18.02
C ALA A 4 0.78 1.31 -16.94
N LEU A 5 1.05 0.05 -17.34
CA LEU A 5 1.25 -1.04 -16.39
C LEU A 5 2.58 -0.90 -15.65
N LYS A 6 3.65 -0.47 -16.33
CA LYS A 6 4.92 -0.18 -15.66
C LYS A 6 4.76 0.90 -14.60
N SER A 7 4.07 2.00 -14.93
CA SER A 7 3.82 3.09 -13.99
C SER A 7 3.03 2.62 -12.77
N LEU A 8 2.02 1.76 -12.96
CA LEU A 8 1.26 1.19 -11.85
C LEU A 8 2.13 0.28 -10.96
N VAL A 9 2.95 -0.60 -11.55
CA VAL A 9 3.86 -1.46 -10.78
C VAL A 9 4.84 -0.61 -9.97
N ASN A 10 5.45 0.40 -10.60
CA ASN A 10 6.35 1.34 -9.92
C ASN A 10 5.63 2.11 -8.79
N LEU A 11 4.34 2.42 -8.94
CA LEU A 11 3.56 3.09 -7.91
C LEU A 11 3.34 2.22 -6.66
N LEU A 12 3.37 0.88 -6.81
CA LEU A 12 3.29 -0.08 -5.71
C LEU A 12 4.66 -0.36 -5.07
N GLU A 13 5.75 0.11 -5.67
CA GLU A 13 7.08 0.09 -5.08
C GLU A 13 7.23 1.25 -4.10
N LEU A 14 7.03 0.95 -2.81
CA LEU A 14 7.14 1.93 -1.73
C LEU A 14 8.60 2.21 -1.36
N GLU A 15 8.87 3.44 -0.94
CA GLU A 15 10.09 3.81 -0.23
C GLU A 15 10.00 3.28 1.21
N THR A 16 11.01 2.57 1.70
CA THR A 16 11.10 2.17 3.12
C THR A 16 11.70 3.32 3.91
N LEU A 17 10.97 3.83 4.90
CA LEU A 17 11.45 4.87 5.81
C LEU A 17 12.06 4.26 7.08
N GLU A 18 11.40 3.23 7.63
CA GLU A 18 11.83 2.43 8.78
C GLU A 18 11.33 0.98 8.62
N GLU A 19 11.61 0.10 9.60
CA GLU A 19 11.26 -1.33 9.55
C GLU A 19 9.78 -1.59 9.23
N THR A 20 8.87 -0.79 9.79
CA THR A 20 7.42 -0.91 9.57
C THR A 20 6.77 0.37 9.03
N LEU A 21 7.58 1.29 8.49
CA LEU A 21 7.13 2.59 7.99
C LEU A 21 7.53 2.77 6.52
N PHE A 22 6.55 3.01 5.66
CA PHE A 22 6.74 3.10 4.21
C PHE A 22 6.11 4.36 3.64
N ARG A 23 6.62 4.86 2.52
CA ARG A 23 6.06 5.99 1.77
C ARG A 23 5.70 5.57 0.35
N GLY A 24 4.44 5.77 -0.01
CA GLY A 24 3.94 5.64 -1.38
C GLY A 24 3.79 7.00 -2.05
N GLN A 25 4.19 7.08 -3.32
CA GLN A 25 3.90 8.26 -4.14
C GLN A 25 2.43 8.27 -4.55
N SER A 26 1.90 9.45 -4.82
CA SER A 26 0.53 9.62 -5.32
C SER A 26 0.52 9.86 -6.82
N GLN A 27 -0.45 9.24 -7.50
CA GLN A 27 -0.69 9.49 -8.91
C GLN A 27 -1.92 10.39 -9.07
N ASP A 28 -1.72 11.52 -9.74
CA ASP A 28 -2.82 12.35 -10.18
C ASP A 28 -3.46 11.74 -11.43
N LEU A 29 -4.71 11.31 -11.29
CA LEU A 29 -5.55 10.77 -12.37
C LEU A 29 -6.59 11.80 -12.85
N GLY A 30 -6.49 13.06 -12.43
CA GLY A 30 -7.45 14.12 -12.71
C GLY A 30 -8.71 14.06 -11.84
N PHE A 31 -8.70 13.27 -10.77
CA PHE A 31 -9.79 13.21 -9.80
C PHE A 31 -9.59 14.25 -8.69
N PRO A 32 -10.67 14.76 -8.07
CA PRO A 32 -10.57 15.71 -6.95
C PRO A 32 -9.85 15.14 -5.71
N GLN A 33 -9.74 13.82 -5.62
CA GLN A 33 -9.23 13.10 -4.47
C GLN A 33 -8.42 11.89 -4.93
N LEU A 34 -7.48 11.46 -4.09
CA LEU A 34 -6.64 10.30 -4.33
C LEU A 34 -7.50 9.06 -4.59
N TYR A 35 -7.13 8.28 -5.61
CA TYR A 35 -7.85 7.07 -5.97
C TYR A 35 -7.74 6.02 -4.85
N GLY A 36 -8.88 5.58 -4.31
CA GLY A 36 -8.90 4.64 -3.18
C GLY A 36 -8.23 3.30 -3.47
N GLY A 37 -8.29 2.82 -4.71
CA GLY A 37 -7.60 1.60 -5.12
C GLY A 37 -6.08 1.72 -5.04
N GLN A 38 -5.52 2.91 -5.30
CA GLN A 38 -4.10 3.16 -5.09
C GLN A 38 -3.75 3.04 -3.61
N VAL A 39 -4.54 3.68 -2.74
CA VAL A 39 -4.30 3.65 -1.28
C VAL A 39 -4.34 2.23 -0.74
N LEU A 40 -5.35 1.43 -1.15
CA LEU A 40 -5.48 0.04 -0.72
C LEU A 40 -4.35 -0.85 -1.27
N GLY A 41 -3.99 -0.69 -2.55
CA GLY A 41 -2.91 -1.45 -3.17
C GLY A 41 -1.55 -1.18 -2.52
N GLN A 42 -1.25 0.10 -2.26
CA GLN A 42 -0.04 0.49 -1.53
C GLN A 42 -0.06 0.02 -0.07
N ALA A 43 -1.20 0.09 0.63
CA ALA A 43 -1.33 -0.45 1.98
C ALA A 43 -1.06 -1.96 2.03
N LEU A 44 -1.56 -2.71 1.03
CA LEU A 44 -1.30 -4.13 0.91
C LEU A 44 0.18 -4.42 0.61
N ALA A 45 0.80 -3.62 -0.27
CA ALA A 45 2.22 -3.73 -0.58
C ALA A 45 3.11 -3.46 0.65
N ALA A 46 2.74 -2.49 1.49
CA ALA A 46 3.43 -2.23 2.75
C ALA A 46 3.33 -3.44 3.70
N ALA A 47 2.12 -3.96 3.92
CA ALA A 47 1.90 -5.12 4.79
C ALA A 47 2.61 -6.38 4.28
N ALA A 48 2.65 -6.60 2.96
CA ALA A 48 3.33 -7.75 2.37
C ALA A 48 4.86 -7.74 2.60
N ARG A 49 5.47 -6.57 2.81
CA ARG A 49 6.91 -6.45 3.10
C ARG A 49 7.28 -6.76 4.55
N THR A 50 6.30 -6.87 5.45
CA THR A 50 6.51 -7.15 6.87
C THR A 50 6.17 -8.59 7.24
N VAL A 51 5.93 -9.46 6.25
CA VAL A 51 5.60 -10.87 6.46
C VAL A 51 6.55 -11.74 5.63
N PRO A 52 6.76 -13.03 6.00
CA PRO A 52 7.55 -13.95 5.18
C PRO A 52 7.01 -14.09 3.76
N ASP A 53 7.90 -14.23 2.78
CA ASP A 53 7.58 -14.26 1.34
C ASP A 53 6.60 -15.38 0.94
N GLU A 54 6.50 -16.45 1.73
CA GLU A 54 5.56 -17.54 1.49
C GLU A 54 4.11 -17.19 1.86
N ARG A 55 3.90 -16.12 2.65
CA ARG A 55 2.57 -15.70 3.11
C ARG A 55 1.89 -14.83 2.06
N ARG A 56 0.84 -15.37 1.43
CA ARG A 56 0.03 -14.65 0.45
C ARG A 56 -1.16 -13.97 1.13
N PRO A 57 -1.45 -12.70 0.81
CA PRO A 57 -2.67 -12.06 1.29
C PRO A 57 -3.92 -12.80 0.80
N HIS A 58 -4.87 -13.03 1.70
CA HIS A 58 -6.16 -13.66 1.36
C HIS A 58 -7.37 -12.75 1.62
N SER A 59 -7.21 -11.68 2.41
CA SER A 59 -8.24 -10.70 2.69
C SER A 59 -7.62 -9.38 3.14
N GLN A 60 -8.28 -8.26 2.82
CA GLN A 60 -7.94 -6.93 3.32
C GLN A 60 -9.24 -6.18 3.59
N HIS A 61 -9.29 -5.46 4.70
CA HIS A 61 -10.40 -4.59 5.06
C HIS A 61 -9.84 -3.19 5.31
N GLY A 62 -10.58 -2.17 4.88
CA GLY A 62 -10.15 -0.79 5.03
C GLY A 62 -11.34 0.16 5.05
N TYR A 63 -11.17 1.28 5.75
CA TYR A 63 -12.12 2.38 5.79
C TYR A 63 -11.44 3.66 5.32
N PHE A 64 -12.08 4.39 4.40
CA PHE A 64 -11.62 5.70 3.98
C PHE A 64 -12.21 6.77 4.90
N LEU A 65 -11.39 7.32 5.78
CA LEU A 65 -11.84 8.29 6.78
C LEU A 65 -11.86 9.73 6.23
N ARG A 66 -10.98 10.03 5.27
CA ARG A 66 -10.79 11.37 4.69
C ARG A 66 -10.42 11.27 3.22
N PRO A 67 -10.78 12.26 2.39
CA PRO A 67 -10.27 12.35 1.02
C PRO A 67 -8.75 12.58 1.05
N GLY A 68 -8.02 11.84 0.21
CA GLY A 68 -6.57 12.02 0.04
C GLY A 68 -6.26 13.12 -0.98
N ASP A 69 -5.13 13.81 -0.79
CA ASP A 69 -4.58 14.78 -1.74
C ASP A 69 -3.68 14.07 -2.76
N PRO A 70 -4.02 14.08 -4.07
CA PRO A 70 -3.24 13.39 -5.10
C PRO A 70 -1.84 13.99 -5.34
N HIS A 71 -1.54 15.17 -4.80
CA HIS A 71 -0.24 15.82 -4.94
C HIS A 71 0.68 15.59 -3.74
N ARG A 72 0.25 14.83 -2.73
CA ARG A 72 1.03 14.54 -1.52
C ARG A 72 1.27 13.03 -1.39
N PRO A 73 2.46 12.62 -0.93
CA PRO A 73 2.73 11.20 -0.69
C PRO A 73 1.89 10.69 0.50
N VAL A 74 1.68 9.37 0.53
CA VAL A 74 1.00 8.67 1.63
C VAL A 74 2.03 7.90 2.44
N VAL A 75 1.97 8.04 3.76
CA VAL A 75 2.79 7.24 4.69
C VAL A 75 1.95 6.08 5.21
N TYR A 76 2.49 4.88 5.12
CA TYR A 76 1.91 3.63 5.57
C TYR A 76 2.70 3.13 6.77
N GLN A 77 2.06 3.06 7.92
CA GLN A 77 2.60 2.40 9.10
C GLN A 77 1.95 1.04 9.23
N VAL A 78 2.77 0.01 9.44
CA VAL A 78 2.33 -1.37 9.58
C VAL A 78 2.50 -1.80 11.02
N ASP A 79 1.42 -2.28 11.62
CA ASP A 79 1.45 -2.88 12.96
C ASP A 79 1.23 -4.38 12.83
N THR A 80 2.09 -5.19 13.43
CA THR A 80 1.89 -6.64 13.52
C THR A 80 0.93 -6.94 14.68
N ILE A 81 -0.28 -7.36 14.36
CA ILE A 81 -1.32 -7.69 15.35
C ILE A 81 -1.11 -9.13 15.85
N ARG A 82 -0.74 -10.04 14.94
CA ARG A 82 -0.53 -11.46 15.23
C ARG A 82 0.41 -12.09 14.22
N ASP A 83 1.42 -12.81 14.69
CA ASP A 83 2.18 -13.78 13.87
C ASP A 83 1.93 -15.21 14.38
N GLY A 84 0.97 -15.90 13.74
CA GLY A 84 0.62 -17.28 14.06
C GLY A 84 1.18 -18.28 13.06
N GLY A 85 1.13 -19.57 13.40
CA GLY A 85 1.64 -20.64 12.52
C GLY A 85 0.92 -20.79 11.17
N SER A 86 -0.34 -20.34 11.07
CA SER A 86 -1.10 -20.41 9.81
C SER A 86 -1.49 -19.05 9.25
N PHE A 87 -1.58 -18.01 10.09
CA PHE A 87 -2.07 -16.68 9.69
C PHE A 87 -1.22 -15.59 10.33
N THR A 88 -0.94 -14.53 9.56
CA THR A 88 -0.42 -13.24 10.08
C THR A 88 -1.49 -12.19 9.88
N THR A 89 -1.60 -11.27 10.84
CA THR A 89 -2.44 -10.08 10.73
C THR A 89 -1.69 -8.91 11.34
#